data_AF-A0A0I9SA59-F1
#
_entry.id   AF-A0A0I9SA59-F1
#
_cell.length_a   1.000
_cell.length_b   1.000
_cell.length_c   1.000
_cell.angle_alpha   90.00
_cell.angle_beta   90.00
_cell.angle_gamma   90.00
#
_symmetry.space_group_name_H-M   'P 1'
#
loop_
_entity.id
_entity.type
_entity.pdbx_description
1 polymer ?
#
loop_
_entity_poly.entity_id
_entity_poly.type
_entity_poly.pdbx_seq_one_letter_code
_entity_poly.pdbx_strand_id
1 'polypeptide(L)'
;MDTFIQITDFILFLCFSLFTIYLGIPAVAASLKNATRYPKTGKKHRFAILFPTDTPFSFSPDYPEELYKVFTYEDLTETVGTLDEKDFDAVIILGKTTWIEPAFLNEINKAFDGGARAIQLHPITENRSTRKQYFQALNEEINHSFFRKGAIRLGVSSALCGTDMVLDLAWLKKNQKSRKSNLERRLVRQGIFVEYLETVKVYSNDIRIPQYKVRFSKALSALPEAMLTAHWDYCNKIFRWVLPSWRTGLTAIFFIAILLLCYNWTLSLKWWALLYVLIFIVCLAIPDYLVGQKTKK
;
A
#
# COMPACT_ATOMS: atom_id res chain seq x y z
N MET A 1 -18.92 39.89 -5.83
CA MET A 1 -19.00 38.69 -4.96
C MET A 1 -19.09 37.43 -5.81
N ASP A 2 -19.93 37.41 -6.85
CA ASP A 2 -20.13 36.24 -7.71
C ASP A 2 -18.87 35.79 -8.48
N THR A 3 -18.06 36.72 -9.00
CA THR A 3 -16.81 36.38 -9.70
C THR A 3 -15.81 35.66 -8.78
N PHE A 4 -15.72 36.07 -7.51
CA PHE A 4 -14.83 35.42 -6.54
C PHE A 4 -15.30 33.99 -6.23
N ILE A 5 -16.61 33.79 -6.07
CA ILE A 5 -17.21 32.48 -5.86
C ILE A 5 -16.98 31.58 -7.07
N GLN A 6 -17.17 32.08 -8.29
CA GLN A 6 -16.93 31.33 -9.53
C GLN A 6 -15.47 30.93 -9.70
N ILE A 7 -14.52 31.83 -9.42
CA ILE A 7 -13.08 31.52 -9.47
C ILE A 7 -12.73 30.45 -8.43
N THR A 8 -13.23 30.59 -7.20
CA THR A 8 -12.98 29.62 -6.12
C THR A 8 -13.56 28.25 -6.44
N ASP A 9 -14.81 28.21 -6.91
CA ASP A 9 -15.48 27.00 -7.37
C ASP A 9 -14.72 26.32 -8.51
N PHE A 10 -14.23 27.09 -9.49
CA PHE A 10 -13.42 26.56 -10.59
C PHE A 10 -12.11 25.93 -10.09
N ILE A 11 -11.36 26.63 -9.23
CA ILE A 11 -10.09 26.14 -8.68
C ILE A 11 -10.32 24.87 -7.85
N LEU A 12 -11.32 24.87 -6.96
CA LEU A 12 -11.65 23.71 -6.15
C LEU A 12 -12.08 22.53 -7.02
N PHE A 13 -12.93 22.77 -8.01
CA PHE A 13 -13.40 21.72 -8.93
C PHE A 13 -12.23 21.11 -9.71
N LEU A 14 -11.29 21.92 -10.19
CA LEU A 14 -10.08 21.44 -10.86
C LEU A 14 -9.24 20.55 -9.92
N CYS A 15 -9.00 20.99 -8.70
CA CYS A 15 -8.23 20.22 -7.70
C CYS A 15 -8.88 18.86 -7.39
N PHE A 16 -10.20 18.84 -7.12
CA PHE A 16 -10.92 17.60 -6.84
C PHE A 16 -11.05 16.70 -8.08
N SER A 17 -11.12 17.27 -9.28
CA SER A 17 -11.12 16.51 -10.54
C SER A 17 -9.77 15.81 -10.74
N LEU A 18 -8.66 16.51 -10.57
CA LEU A 18 -7.31 15.92 -10.64
C LEU A 18 -7.10 14.84 -9.57
N PHE A 19 -7.57 15.09 -8.35
CA PHE A 19 -7.58 14.08 -7.28
C PHE A 19 -8.38 12.82 -7.66
N THR A 20 -9.55 13.02 -8.26
CA THR A 20 -10.44 11.92 -8.68
C THR A 20 -9.82 11.12 -9.80
N ILE A 21 -9.22 11.78 -10.80
CA ILE A 21 -8.47 11.13 -11.89
C ILE A 21 -7.28 10.34 -11.33
N TYR A 22 -6.52 10.94 -10.40
CA TYR A 22 -5.38 10.29 -9.77
C TYR A 22 -5.77 9.00 -9.04
N LEU A 23 -6.93 8.94 -8.38
CA LEU A 23 -7.42 7.71 -7.78
C LEU A 23 -8.04 6.75 -8.81
N GLY A 24 -8.67 7.29 -9.85
CA GLY A 24 -9.34 6.51 -10.89
C GLY A 24 -8.38 5.63 -11.71
N ILE A 25 -7.23 6.16 -12.11
CA ILE A 25 -6.23 5.44 -12.91
C ILE A 25 -5.76 4.15 -12.21
N PRO A 26 -5.23 4.18 -10.97
CA PRO A 26 -4.82 2.96 -10.27
C PRO A 26 -6.01 2.08 -9.86
N ALA A 27 -7.21 2.64 -9.63
CA ALA A 27 -8.40 1.82 -9.39
C ALA A 27 -8.72 0.95 -10.60
N VAL A 28 -8.86 1.56 -11.77
CA VAL A 28 -9.09 0.85 -13.05
C VAL A 28 -7.96 -0.14 -13.30
N ALA A 29 -6.71 0.30 -13.12
CA ALA A 29 -5.57 -0.60 -13.25
C ALA A 29 -5.73 -1.80 -12.32
N ALA A 30 -6.15 -1.64 -11.06
CA ALA A 30 -6.34 -2.69 -10.07
C ALA A 30 -7.56 -3.61 -10.32
N SER A 31 -8.57 -3.19 -11.08
CA SER A 31 -9.74 -4.03 -11.39
C SER A 31 -9.53 -5.00 -12.55
N LEU A 32 -8.52 -4.76 -13.40
CA LEU A 32 -8.17 -5.67 -14.50
C LEU A 32 -7.80 -7.08 -13.99
N LYS A 33 -7.80 -8.10 -14.85
CA LYS A 33 -7.44 -9.47 -14.44
C LYS A 33 -5.93 -9.59 -14.20
N ASN A 34 -5.56 -10.40 -13.21
CA ASN A 34 -4.16 -10.71 -12.92
C ASN A 34 -3.58 -11.68 -13.96
N ALA A 35 -2.40 -11.36 -14.48
CA ALA A 35 -1.48 -12.35 -15.01
C ALA A 35 -0.47 -12.71 -13.92
N THR A 36 -0.15 -14.00 -13.79
CA THR A 36 0.95 -14.46 -12.92
C THR A 36 2.25 -13.82 -13.40
N ARG A 37 2.83 -12.95 -12.57
CA ARG A 37 4.00 -12.14 -12.96
C ARG A 37 5.31 -12.92 -12.90
N TYR A 38 5.41 -13.89 -12.00
CA TYR A 38 6.64 -14.64 -11.76
C TYR A 38 6.45 -16.12 -12.09
N PRO A 39 7.31 -16.70 -12.95
CA PRO A 39 7.26 -18.11 -13.28
C PRO A 39 7.66 -18.98 -12.09
N LYS A 40 7.40 -20.28 -12.17
CA LYS A 40 7.98 -21.24 -11.23
C LYS A 40 9.50 -21.23 -11.40
N THR A 41 10.21 -21.29 -10.28
CA THR A 41 11.67 -21.36 -10.24
C THR A 41 12.14 -22.65 -9.57
N GLY A 42 13.24 -23.20 -10.07
CA GLY A 42 13.95 -24.31 -9.43
C GLY A 42 14.94 -23.86 -8.35
N LYS A 43 15.37 -22.59 -8.39
CA LYS A 43 16.28 -22.04 -7.38
C LYS A 43 15.49 -21.64 -6.14
N LYS A 44 16.01 -22.03 -4.98
CA LYS A 44 15.41 -21.75 -3.67
C LYS A 44 16.34 -20.83 -2.88
N HIS A 45 15.79 -19.72 -2.41
CA HIS A 45 16.49 -18.72 -1.62
C HIS A 45 16.36 -18.98 -0.12
N ARG A 46 17.31 -18.42 0.64
CA ARG A 46 17.37 -18.56 2.09
C ARG A 46 16.74 -17.36 2.79
N PHE A 47 15.77 -17.61 3.66
CA PHE A 47 14.96 -16.55 4.28
C PHE A 47 15.12 -16.49 5.81
N ALA A 48 15.41 -15.30 6.33
CA ALA A 48 15.22 -14.99 7.74
C ALA A 48 13.81 -14.42 7.95
N ILE A 49 12.99 -15.06 8.77
CA ILE A 49 11.60 -14.66 9.02
C ILE A 49 11.51 -14.05 10.41
N LEU A 50 11.16 -12.77 10.46
CA LEU A 50 11.17 -11.96 11.68
C LEU A 50 9.73 -11.61 12.07
N PHE A 51 9.35 -11.90 13.31
CA PHE A 51 8.08 -11.47 13.89
C PHE A 51 8.25 -10.78 15.26
N PRO A 52 7.33 -9.89 15.66
CA PRO A 52 7.36 -9.27 16.98
C PRO A 52 7.25 -10.33 18.09
N THR A 53 8.00 -10.19 19.18
CA THR A 53 8.05 -11.16 20.30
C THR A 53 6.68 -11.59 20.84
N ASP A 54 5.70 -10.69 20.86
CA ASP A 54 4.34 -10.95 21.38
C ASP A 54 3.39 -11.64 20.37
N THR A 55 3.91 -12.28 19.33
CA THR A 55 3.07 -12.84 18.26
C THR A 55 2.76 -14.32 18.53
N PRO A 56 1.49 -14.70 18.78
CA PRO A 56 1.11 -16.09 19.10
C PRO A 56 0.94 -16.92 17.82
N PHE A 57 1.99 -16.98 17.00
CA PHE A 57 1.93 -17.54 15.66
C PHE A 57 2.71 -18.86 15.55
N SER A 58 2.06 -19.87 14.98
CA SER A 58 2.68 -21.14 14.60
C SER A 58 2.71 -21.26 13.07
N PHE A 59 3.88 -21.57 12.53
CA PHE A 59 4.16 -21.52 11.11
C PHE A 59 4.76 -22.83 10.61
N SER A 60 4.15 -23.42 9.58
CA SER A 60 4.70 -24.57 8.85
C SER A 60 4.49 -24.35 7.35
N PRO A 61 5.42 -23.65 6.68
CA PRO A 61 5.36 -23.45 5.24
C PRO A 61 5.69 -24.75 4.51
N ASP A 62 5.18 -24.86 3.29
CA ASP A 62 5.66 -25.84 2.32
C ASP A 62 6.99 -25.35 1.70
N TYR A 63 8.08 -25.38 2.47
CA TYR A 63 9.40 -24.94 2.05
C TYR A 63 10.49 -25.73 2.79
N PRO A 64 11.66 -26.00 2.17
CA PRO A 64 12.72 -26.76 2.84
C PRO A 64 13.19 -26.09 4.12
N GLU A 65 13.17 -26.82 5.24
CA GLU A 65 13.45 -26.31 6.60
C GLU A 65 14.87 -25.76 6.74
N GLU A 66 15.81 -26.26 5.95
CA GLU A 66 17.20 -25.80 5.90
C GLU A 66 17.37 -24.43 5.22
N LEU A 67 16.35 -23.96 4.50
CA LEU A 67 16.38 -22.70 3.74
C LEU A 67 15.60 -21.57 4.40
N TYR A 68 15.07 -21.76 5.60
CA TYR A 68 14.52 -20.66 6.35
C TYR A 68 14.80 -20.79 7.84
N LYS A 69 14.90 -19.65 8.51
CA LYS A 69 14.96 -19.63 9.97
C LYS A 69 14.07 -18.52 10.50
N VAL A 70 13.46 -18.83 11.63
CA VAL A 70 12.46 -18.00 12.27
C VAL A 70 13.09 -17.29 13.48
N PHE A 71 12.83 -16.00 13.60
CA PHE A 71 13.37 -15.11 14.63
C PHE A 71 12.27 -14.23 15.21
N THR A 72 12.36 -13.98 16.52
CA THR A 72 11.62 -12.90 17.18
C THR A 72 12.43 -11.61 17.16
N TYR A 73 11.75 -10.47 17.18
CA TYR A 73 12.40 -9.18 17.37
C TYR A 73 11.61 -8.25 18.29
N GLU A 74 12.33 -7.49 19.11
CA GLU A 74 11.84 -6.30 19.80
C GLU A 74 12.32 -5.04 19.10
N ASP A 75 13.63 -4.96 18.82
CA ASP A 75 14.22 -3.97 17.92
C ASP A 75 14.68 -4.63 16.62
N LEU A 76 14.01 -4.25 15.52
CA LEU A 76 14.31 -4.75 14.18
C LEU A 76 15.78 -4.48 13.77
N THR A 77 16.35 -3.37 14.19
CA THR A 77 17.72 -2.96 13.81
C THR A 77 18.76 -3.89 14.43
N GLU A 78 18.56 -4.23 15.70
CA GLU A 78 19.45 -5.13 16.44
C GLU A 78 19.37 -6.54 15.86
N THR A 79 18.15 -7.09 15.71
CA THR A 79 17.95 -8.43 15.15
C THR A 79 18.50 -8.54 13.73
N VAL A 80 18.29 -7.54 12.87
CA VAL A 80 18.87 -7.54 11.52
C VAL A 80 20.40 -7.48 11.56
N GLY A 81 20.99 -6.82 12.57
CA GLY A 81 22.42 -6.74 12.76
C GLY A 81 23.09 -8.09 13.07
N THR A 82 22.36 -9.01 13.71
CA THR A 82 22.87 -10.35 14.07
C THR A 82 22.80 -11.37 12.93
N LEU A 83 22.05 -11.08 11.86
CA LEU A 83 21.92 -11.97 10.70
C LEU A 83 23.17 -11.91 9.81
N ASP A 84 23.65 -13.06 9.34
CA ASP A 84 24.72 -13.17 8.35
C ASP A 84 24.14 -13.23 6.93
N GLU A 85 24.72 -12.44 6.02
CA GLU A 85 24.42 -12.43 4.58
C GLU A 85 24.85 -13.74 3.90
N LYS A 86 25.75 -14.49 4.55
CA LYS A 86 26.12 -15.84 4.10
C LYS A 86 25.05 -16.87 4.41
N ASP A 87 24.19 -16.66 5.40
CA ASP A 87 23.17 -17.62 5.82
C ASP A 87 21.82 -17.32 5.18
N PHE A 88 21.51 -16.05 4.93
CA PHE A 88 20.23 -15.60 4.39
C PHE A 88 20.41 -14.62 3.24
N ASP A 89 19.60 -14.80 2.20
CA ASP A 89 19.59 -13.90 1.05
C ASP A 89 18.61 -12.73 1.30
N ALA A 90 17.50 -13.02 1.99
CA ALA A 90 16.44 -12.04 2.24
C ALA A 90 15.82 -12.17 3.64
N VAL A 91 15.26 -11.07 4.11
CA VAL A 91 14.56 -10.94 5.38
C VAL A 91 13.08 -10.70 5.12
N ILE A 92 12.23 -11.51 5.73
CA ILE A 92 10.78 -11.34 5.76
C ILE A 92 10.42 -10.70 7.10
N ILE A 93 9.99 -9.45 7.08
CA ILE A 93 9.60 -8.69 8.27
C ILE A 93 8.08 -8.75 8.38
N LEU A 94 7.55 -9.58 9.27
CA LEU A 94 6.13 -9.72 9.51
C LEU A 94 5.66 -8.79 10.63
N GLY A 95 4.41 -8.33 10.56
CA GLY A 95 3.76 -7.70 11.71
C GLY A 95 3.26 -8.74 12.70
N LYS A 96 2.43 -8.32 13.67
CA LYS A 96 1.68 -9.25 14.52
C LYS A 96 0.77 -10.09 13.63
N THR A 97 1.13 -11.33 13.39
CA THR A 97 0.50 -12.20 12.39
C THR A 97 -0.28 -13.30 13.10
N THR A 98 -1.48 -13.60 12.62
CA THR A 98 -2.29 -14.71 13.11
C THR A 98 -1.95 -15.98 12.36
N TRP A 99 -1.92 -15.92 11.02
CA TRP A 99 -1.57 -17.05 10.16
C TRP A 99 -1.16 -16.61 8.74
N ILE A 100 -0.52 -17.50 7.99
CA ILE A 100 -0.14 -17.33 6.57
C ILE A 100 -0.38 -18.63 5.82
N GLU A 101 -0.51 -18.55 4.49
CA GLU A 101 -0.81 -19.72 3.65
C GLU A 101 0.41 -20.67 3.51
N PRO A 102 0.23 -21.99 3.31
CA PRO A 102 1.35 -22.92 3.17
C PRO A 102 2.33 -22.59 2.04
N ALA A 103 1.81 -22.05 0.92
CA ALA A 103 2.61 -21.67 -0.25
C ALA A 103 3.37 -20.34 -0.08
N PHE A 104 3.31 -19.71 1.10
CA PHE A 104 3.84 -18.38 1.39
C PHE A 104 5.29 -18.17 0.91
N LEU A 105 6.22 -19.03 1.33
CA LEU A 105 7.63 -18.90 0.95
C LEU A 105 7.87 -19.24 -0.53
N ASN A 106 7.10 -20.16 -1.10
CA ASN A 106 7.22 -20.50 -2.52
C ASN A 106 6.88 -19.32 -3.42
N GLU A 107 5.81 -18.59 -3.14
CA GLU A 107 5.43 -17.42 -3.94
C GLU A 107 6.41 -16.25 -3.77
N ILE A 108 6.91 -16.02 -2.54
CA ILE A 108 7.95 -15.03 -2.29
C ILE A 108 9.23 -15.39 -3.05
N ASN A 109 9.62 -16.66 -3.02
CA ASN A 109 10.81 -17.16 -3.70
C ASN A 109 10.75 -16.93 -5.22
N LYS A 110 9.60 -17.14 -5.86
CA LYS A 110 9.43 -16.84 -7.30
C LYS A 110 9.69 -15.37 -7.62
N ALA A 111 9.16 -14.46 -6.80
CA ALA A 111 9.36 -13.03 -7.00
C ALA A 111 10.80 -12.60 -6.75
N PHE A 112 11.41 -13.12 -5.68
CA PHE A 112 12.79 -12.80 -5.32
C PHE A 112 13.79 -13.34 -6.35
N ASP A 113 13.62 -14.59 -6.81
CA ASP A 113 14.44 -15.17 -7.88
C ASP A 113 14.22 -14.45 -9.22
N GLY A 114 13.02 -13.92 -9.45
CA GLY A 114 12.69 -13.01 -10.54
C GLY A 114 13.41 -11.64 -10.48
N GLY A 115 14.23 -11.41 -9.46
CA GLY A 115 15.05 -10.20 -9.30
C GLY A 115 14.45 -9.14 -8.36
N ALA A 116 13.30 -9.40 -7.75
CA ALA A 116 12.70 -8.46 -6.80
C ALA A 116 13.56 -8.36 -5.54
N ARG A 117 13.97 -7.13 -5.18
CA ARG A 117 14.77 -6.85 -3.97
C ARG A 117 13.96 -6.32 -2.79
N ALA A 118 12.78 -5.77 -3.07
CA ALA A 118 11.85 -5.28 -2.08
C ALA A 118 10.43 -5.66 -2.49
N ILE A 119 9.70 -6.30 -1.59
CA ILE A 119 8.37 -6.86 -1.87
C ILE A 119 7.44 -6.49 -0.72
N GLN A 120 6.32 -5.86 -1.02
CA GLN A 120 5.20 -5.73 -0.09
C GLN A 120 4.27 -6.93 -0.27
N LEU A 121 3.96 -7.61 0.84
CA LEU A 121 2.97 -8.69 0.87
C LEU A 121 1.57 -8.11 1.10
N HIS A 122 0.54 -8.94 1.03
CA HIS A 122 -0.84 -8.52 1.20
C HIS A 122 -1.34 -8.76 2.64
N PRO A 123 -1.32 -7.75 3.52
CA PRO A 123 -1.89 -7.90 4.86
C PRO A 123 -3.43 -7.96 4.79
N ILE A 124 -4.02 -8.89 5.53
CA ILE A 124 -5.46 -9.03 5.68
C ILE A 124 -5.85 -8.89 7.14
N THR A 125 -6.60 -7.84 7.44
CA THR A 125 -7.17 -7.64 8.79
C THR A 125 -8.40 -8.53 8.97
N GLU A 126 -8.29 -9.55 9.83
CA GLU A 126 -9.33 -10.55 10.11
C GLU A 126 -10.38 -10.04 11.09
N ASN A 127 -9.95 -9.32 12.13
CA ASN A 127 -10.85 -8.82 13.16
C ASN A 127 -11.77 -7.75 12.57
N ARG A 128 -13.00 -8.16 12.24
CA ARG A 128 -14.05 -7.33 11.63
C ARG A 128 -15.35 -7.43 12.42
N SER A 129 -15.26 -7.76 13.70
CA SER A 129 -16.42 -8.02 14.57
C SER A 129 -17.30 -6.78 14.74
N THR A 130 -16.71 -5.58 14.76
CA THR A 130 -17.43 -4.31 14.87
C THR A 130 -17.53 -3.56 13.54
N ARG A 131 -18.55 -2.71 13.40
CA ARG A 131 -18.71 -1.79 12.25
C ARG A 131 -17.46 -0.93 12.03
N LYS A 132 -16.83 -0.45 13.11
CA LYS A 132 -15.61 0.36 13.05
C LYS A 132 -14.46 -0.43 12.43
N GLN A 133 -14.22 -1.65 12.90
CA GLN A 133 -13.16 -2.52 12.38
C GLN A 133 -13.42 -2.93 10.93
N TYR A 134 -14.66 -3.22 10.57
CA TYR A 134 -15.03 -3.50 9.18
C TYR A 134 -14.66 -2.33 8.25
N PHE A 135 -15.01 -1.09 8.61
CA PHE A 135 -14.65 0.09 7.81
C PHE A 135 -13.15 0.38 7.80
N GLN A 136 -12.42 0.02 8.86
CA GLN A 136 -10.97 0.12 8.87
C GLN A 136 -10.33 -0.87 7.89
N ALA A 137 -10.72 -2.15 7.94
CA ALA A 137 -10.27 -3.17 7.00
C ALA A 137 -10.64 -2.81 5.55
N LEU A 138 -11.88 -2.36 5.31
CA LEU A 138 -12.30 -1.88 4.00
C LEU A 138 -11.43 -0.72 3.48
N ASN A 139 -11.10 0.23 4.36
CA ASN A 139 -10.21 1.33 4.00
C ASN A 139 -8.78 0.85 3.71
N GLU A 140 -8.27 -0.16 4.40
CA GLU A 140 -6.97 -0.76 4.07
C GLU A 140 -6.98 -1.38 2.68
N GLU A 141 -8.00 -2.17 2.36
CA GLU A 141 -8.13 -2.85 1.07
C GLU A 141 -8.27 -1.88 -0.10
N ILE A 142 -9.09 -0.83 0.05
CA ILE A 142 -9.19 0.23 -0.97
C ILE A 142 -7.83 0.90 -1.18
N ASN A 143 -7.05 1.13 -0.11
CA ASN A 143 -5.70 1.68 -0.23
C ASN A 143 -4.69 0.68 -0.81
N HIS A 144 -4.88 -0.64 -0.64
CA HIS A 144 -4.10 -1.67 -1.35
C HIS A 144 -4.35 -1.57 -2.86
N SER A 145 -5.61 -1.46 -3.26
CA SER A 145 -5.99 -1.28 -4.66
C SER A 145 -5.37 -0.03 -5.27
N PHE A 146 -5.49 1.13 -4.61
CA PHE A 146 -4.94 2.38 -5.15
C PHE A 146 -3.40 2.41 -5.17
N PHE A 147 -2.75 2.06 -4.06
CA PHE A 147 -1.34 2.39 -3.86
C PHE A 147 -0.39 1.20 -3.96
N ARG A 148 -0.91 0.01 -4.22
CA ARG A 148 -0.09 -1.21 -4.37
C ARG A 148 -0.45 -1.92 -5.65
N LYS A 149 -1.61 -2.60 -5.68
CA LYS A 149 -2.07 -3.37 -6.84
C LYS A 149 -2.15 -2.51 -8.10
N GLY A 150 -2.82 -1.36 -8.01
CA GLY A 150 -2.94 -0.40 -9.11
C GLY A 150 -1.58 0.17 -9.53
N ALA A 151 -0.76 0.59 -8.54
CA ALA A 151 0.56 1.14 -8.80
C ALA A 151 1.47 0.17 -9.58
N ILE A 152 1.57 -1.09 -9.14
CA ILE A 152 2.38 -2.12 -9.80
C ILE A 152 1.93 -2.35 -11.25
N ARG A 153 0.61 -2.38 -11.48
CA ARG A 153 0.06 -2.58 -12.83
C ARG A 153 0.32 -1.40 -13.76
N LEU A 154 0.55 -0.22 -13.20
CA LEU A 154 0.98 0.97 -13.94
C LEU A 154 2.50 1.05 -14.09
N GLY A 155 3.26 0.05 -13.62
CA GLY A 155 4.72 0.05 -13.66
C GLY A 155 5.37 0.97 -12.62
N VAL A 156 4.65 1.30 -11.55
CA VAL A 156 5.11 2.18 -10.46
C VAL A 156 5.26 1.37 -9.17
N SER A 157 6.27 1.70 -8.35
CA SER A 157 6.54 1.01 -7.09
C SER A 157 5.34 1.02 -6.14
N SER A 158 5.14 -0.11 -5.47
CA SER A 158 4.15 -0.28 -4.41
C SER A 158 4.48 0.54 -3.17
N ALA A 159 3.43 1.03 -2.51
CA ALA A 159 3.49 1.56 -1.16
C ALA A 159 3.95 0.51 -0.13
N LEU A 160 4.84 0.91 0.80
CA LEU A 160 5.22 0.06 1.94
C LEU A 160 4.38 0.34 3.20
N CYS A 161 4.01 -0.73 3.91
CA CYS A 161 3.37 -0.66 5.23
C CYS A 161 4.38 -0.48 6.37
N GLY A 162 5.63 -0.94 6.17
CA GLY A 162 6.63 -1.05 7.23
C GLY A 162 6.62 -2.40 7.97
N THR A 163 5.70 -3.29 7.61
CA THR A 163 5.62 -4.71 7.99
C THR A 163 5.02 -5.50 6.82
N ASP A 164 5.04 -6.83 6.93
CA ASP A 164 4.57 -7.79 5.94
C ASP A 164 5.27 -7.54 4.60
N MET A 165 6.61 -7.50 4.66
CA MET A 165 7.46 -7.17 3.53
C MET A 165 8.72 -8.04 3.51
N VAL A 166 9.28 -8.21 2.32
CA VAL A 166 10.52 -8.94 2.07
C VAL A 166 11.55 -7.97 1.53
N LEU A 167 12.76 -8.02 2.08
CA LEU A 167 13.86 -7.15 1.70
C LEU A 167 15.14 -7.98 1.57
N ASP A 168 15.95 -7.65 0.56
CA ASP A 168 17.34 -8.12 0.46
C ASP A 168 18.13 -7.82 1.74
N LEU A 169 18.79 -8.83 2.31
CA LEU A 169 19.43 -8.70 3.63
C LEU A 169 20.61 -7.72 3.60
N ALA A 170 21.47 -7.82 2.59
CA ALA A 170 22.63 -6.94 2.44
C ALA A 170 22.19 -5.48 2.30
N TRP A 171 21.14 -5.24 1.51
CA TRP A 171 20.53 -3.93 1.39
C TRP A 171 19.96 -3.42 2.71
N LEU A 172 19.23 -4.27 3.43
CA LEU A 172 18.59 -3.91 4.68
C LEU A 172 19.63 -3.54 5.75
N LYS A 173 20.69 -4.35 5.94
CA LYS A 173 21.76 -4.06 6.91
C LYS A 173 22.44 -2.72 6.63
N LYS A 174 22.68 -2.40 5.36
CA LYS A 174 23.28 -1.11 4.96
C LYS A 174 22.37 0.09 5.21
N ASN A 175 21.05 -0.09 5.16
CA ASN A 175 20.08 1.00 5.12
C ASN A 175 19.25 1.18 6.41
N GLN A 176 19.05 0.14 7.19
CA GLN A 176 18.36 0.16 8.48
C GLN A 176 19.35 0.60 9.57
N LYS A 177 19.55 1.91 9.70
CA LYS A 177 20.46 2.49 10.72
C LYS A 177 19.82 2.68 12.09
N SER A 178 18.49 2.67 12.13
CA SER A 178 17.68 2.88 13.34
C SER A 178 16.24 2.50 13.06
N ARG A 179 15.47 2.27 14.13
CA ARG A 179 14.01 2.02 14.08
C ARG A 179 13.22 3.07 13.28
N LYS A 180 13.70 4.32 13.20
CA LYS A 180 13.06 5.44 12.48
C LYS A 180 13.54 5.58 11.03
N SER A 181 14.33 4.64 10.52
CA SER A 181 14.84 4.68 9.15
C SER A 181 13.70 4.50 8.15
N ASN A 182 13.46 5.53 7.32
CA ASN A 182 12.44 5.48 6.27
C ASN A 182 12.94 4.64 5.08
N LEU A 183 12.76 3.32 5.17
CA LEU A 183 13.19 2.35 4.15
C LEU A 183 12.56 2.63 2.79
N GLU A 184 11.26 2.93 2.74
CA GLU A 184 10.56 3.27 1.50
C GLU A 184 11.18 4.49 0.80
N ARG A 185 11.69 5.49 1.54
CA ARG A 185 12.35 6.66 0.92
C ARG A 185 13.71 6.27 0.34
N ARG A 186 14.43 5.35 0.99
CA ARG A 186 15.74 4.90 0.52
C ARG A 186 15.63 4.03 -0.73
N LEU A 187 14.65 3.11 -0.76
CA LEU A 187 14.35 2.29 -1.93
C LEU A 187 14.09 3.16 -3.16
N VAL A 188 13.16 4.12 -3.04
CA VAL A 188 12.83 5.06 -4.11
C VAL A 188 14.04 5.88 -4.57
N ARG A 189 14.85 6.39 -3.63
CA ARG A 189 16.06 7.18 -3.97
C ARG A 189 17.15 6.37 -4.66
N GLN A 190 17.20 5.07 -4.42
CA GLN A 190 18.18 4.17 -5.01
C GLN A 190 17.63 3.47 -6.26
N GLY A 191 16.43 3.85 -6.73
CA GLY A 191 15.80 3.23 -7.89
C GLY A 191 15.45 1.76 -7.71
N ILE A 192 15.26 1.30 -6.46
CA ILE A 192 14.87 -0.07 -6.18
C ILE A 192 13.35 -0.15 -6.20
N PHE A 193 12.85 -0.88 -7.21
CA PHE A 193 11.43 -1.09 -7.39
C PHE A 193 10.84 -1.93 -6.26
N VAL A 194 9.72 -1.47 -5.69
CA VAL A 194 9.00 -2.19 -4.64
C VAL A 194 7.85 -2.96 -5.28
N GLU A 195 7.94 -4.27 -5.29
CA GLU A 195 6.91 -5.18 -5.80
C GLU A 195 5.72 -5.31 -4.83
N TYR A 196 4.56 -5.75 -5.33
CA TYR A 196 3.42 -6.13 -4.50
C TYR A 196 2.92 -7.52 -4.87
N LEU A 197 2.91 -8.43 -3.90
CA LEU A 197 2.37 -9.78 -4.07
C LEU A 197 0.97 -9.85 -3.45
N GLU A 198 -0.03 -9.54 -4.27
CA GLU A 198 -1.45 -9.62 -3.88
C GLU A 198 -1.86 -11.04 -3.45
N THR A 199 -1.26 -12.06 -4.07
CA THR A 199 -1.56 -13.48 -3.80
C THR A 199 -1.01 -13.95 -2.47
N VAL A 200 0.04 -13.32 -1.94
CA VAL A 200 0.71 -13.73 -0.71
C VAL A 200 0.10 -12.98 0.47
N LYS A 201 -0.89 -13.62 1.09
CA LYS A 201 -1.69 -13.04 2.18
C LYS A 201 -1.04 -13.27 3.53
N VAL A 202 -1.07 -12.23 4.37
CA VAL A 202 -0.62 -12.25 5.75
C VAL A 202 -1.77 -11.84 6.65
N TYR A 203 -2.30 -12.77 7.43
CA TYR A 203 -3.50 -12.53 8.23
C TYR A 203 -3.15 -11.95 9.60
N SER A 204 -3.94 -11.00 10.07
CA SER A 204 -3.71 -10.33 11.35
C SER A 204 -5.01 -9.81 11.96
N ASN A 205 -5.03 -9.69 13.28
CA ASN A 205 -6.06 -8.93 13.99
C ASN A 205 -5.80 -7.41 14.02
N ASP A 206 -4.57 -7.00 13.68
CA ASP A 206 -4.11 -5.62 13.78
C ASP A 206 -4.09 -4.93 12.42
N ILE A 207 -4.61 -3.70 12.40
CA ILE A 207 -4.58 -2.80 11.25
C ILE A 207 -3.14 -2.36 10.99
N ARG A 208 -2.72 -2.44 9.72
CA ARG A 208 -1.42 -1.97 9.26
C ARG A 208 -1.47 -0.48 8.97
N ILE A 209 -0.87 0.27 9.89
CA ILE A 209 -0.75 1.72 9.75
C ILE A 209 0.57 2.04 9.05
N PRO A 210 0.57 2.83 7.96
CA PRO A 210 1.81 3.31 7.36
C PRO A 210 2.68 4.02 8.39
N GLN A 211 3.91 3.54 8.59
CA GLN A 211 4.81 4.05 9.64
C GLN A 211 5.24 5.51 9.41
N TYR A 212 5.29 5.97 8.15
CA TYR A 212 5.86 7.26 7.79
C TYR A 212 4.84 8.18 7.11
N LYS A 213 4.57 9.32 7.76
CA LYS A 213 3.83 10.45 7.18
C LYS A 213 4.74 11.67 7.11
N VAL A 214 4.80 12.30 5.94
CA VAL A 214 5.49 13.57 5.75
C VAL A 214 4.46 14.70 5.86
N ARG A 215 4.86 15.83 6.46
CA ARG A 215 4.01 17.03 6.55
C ARG A 215 3.69 17.54 5.14
N PHE A 216 2.45 17.96 4.93
CA PHE A 216 1.97 18.48 3.65
C PHE A 216 2.90 19.54 3.04
N SER A 217 3.32 20.55 3.83
CA SER A 217 4.20 21.62 3.35
C SER A 217 5.54 21.12 2.82
N LYS A 218 6.15 20.14 3.50
CA LYS A 218 7.42 19.52 3.08
C LYS A 218 7.24 18.61 1.86
N ALA A 219 6.08 17.95 1.74
CA ALA A 219 5.78 17.13 0.57
C ALA A 219 5.56 18.03 -0.66
N LEU A 220 4.81 19.12 -0.50
CA LEU A 220 4.53 20.08 -1.56
C LEU A 220 5.80 20.77 -2.05
N SER A 221 6.71 21.16 -1.15
CA SER A 221 7.99 21.78 -1.54
C SER A 221 8.92 20.83 -2.32
N ALA A 222 8.79 19.52 -2.12
CA ALA A 222 9.61 18.52 -2.80
C ALA A 222 9.01 18.07 -4.16
N LEU A 223 7.76 18.44 -4.45
CA LEU A 223 7.07 18.00 -5.66
C LEU A 223 7.72 18.55 -6.95
N PRO A 224 8.13 19.83 -7.05
CA PRO A 224 8.75 20.35 -8.27
C PRO A 224 10.05 19.62 -8.63
N GLU A 225 10.92 19.38 -7.64
CA GLU A 225 12.18 18.64 -7.82
C GLU A 225 11.91 17.20 -8.30
N ALA A 226 10.92 16.54 -7.72
CA ALA A 226 10.53 15.17 -8.10
C ALA A 226 10.00 15.09 -9.54
N MET A 227 9.20 16.07 -9.96
CA MET A 227 8.64 16.12 -11.31
C MET A 227 9.72 16.40 -12.36
N LEU A 228 10.67 17.30 -12.06
CA LEU A 228 11.78 17.63 -12.96
C LEU A 228 12.77 16.47 -13.13
N THR A 229 12.96 15.66 -12.09
CA THR A 229 13.84 14.47 -12.12
C THR A 229 13.19 13.25 -12.77
N ALA A 230 11.92 13.33 -13.20
CA ALA A 230 11.15 12.25 -13.83
C ALA A 230 11.13 10.92 -13.03
N HIS A 231 11.37 10.97 -11.72
CA HIS A 231 11.31 9.81 -10.85
C HIS A 231 9.83 9.53 -10.48
N TRP A 232 9.12 8.79 -11.33
CA TRP A 232 7.69 8.50 -11.19
C TRP A 232 7.32 7.87 -9.84
N ASP A 233 8.16 6.98 -9.32
CA ASP A 233 7.99 6.38 -7.98
C ASP A 233 8.06 7.42 -6.86
N TYR A 234 8.94 8.41 -7.02
CA TYR A 234 9.08 9.49 -6.06
C TYR A 234 7.90 10.45 -6.12
N CYS A 235 7.43 10.78 -7.33
CA CYS A 235 6.23 11.57 -7.54
C CYS A 235 4.99 10.90 -6.92
N ASN A 236 4.73 9.62 -7.24
CA ASN A 236 3.61 8.84 -6.69
C ASN A 236 3.61 8.84 -5.15
N LYS A 237 4.80 8.69 -4.56
CA LYS A 237 4.97 8.77 -3.10
C LYS A 237 4.61 10.14 -2.52
N ILE A 238 4.99 11.23 -3.17
CA ILE A 238 4.65 12.60 -2.75
C ILE A 238 3.16 12.86 -2.91
N PHE A 239 2.56 12.47 -4.04
CA PHE A 239 1.12 12.64 -4.29
C PHE A 239 0.28 11.98 -3.21
N ARG A 240 0.64 10.77 -2.75
CA ARG A 240 -0.02 10.10 -1.63
C ARG A 240 -0.02 10.91 -0.32
N TRP A 241 0.95 11.80 -0.11
CA TRP A 241 1.01 12.65 1.09
C TRP A 241 0.33 14.01 0.91
N VAL A 242 0.31 14.54 -0.31
CA VAL A 242 -0.32 15.82 -0.64
C VAL A 242 -1.84 15.65 -0.78
N LEU A 243 -2.27 14.55 -1.39
CA LEU A 243 -3.67 14.31 -1.68
C LEU A 243 -4.45 13.88 -0.43
N PRO A 244 -5.71 14.33 -0.28
CA PRO A 244 -6.57 13.90 0.81
C PRO A 244 -6.86 12.40 0.70
N SER A 245 -7.31 11.78 1.81
CA SER A 245 -7.84 10.42 1.72
C SER A 245 -9.12 10.40 0.88
N TRP A 246 -9.42 9.28 0.21
CA TRP A 246 -10.66 9.12 -0.57
C TRP A 246 -11.93 9.43 0.26
N ARG A 247 -11.92 9.09 1.56
CA ARG A 247 -13.01 9.42 2.50
C ARG A 247 -13.16 10.92 2.67
N THR A 248 -12.05 11.61 2.94
CA THR A 248 -12.03 13.07 3.06
C THR A 248 -12.47 13.75 1.77
N GLY A 249 -12.06 13.22 0.61
CA GLY A 249 -12.49 13.69 -0.70
C GLY A 249 -14.00 13.55 -0.90
N LEU A 250 -14.57 12.36 -0.62
CA LEU A 250 -16.02 12.14 -0.69
C LEU A 250 -16.79 13.11 0.21
N THR A 251 -16.38 13.25 1.47
CA THR A 251 -17.05 14.13 2.42
C THR A 251 -16.99 15.59 1.98
N ALA A 252 -15.82 16.06 1.53
CA ALA A 252 -15.65 17.44 1.07
C ALA A 252 -16.50 17.75 -0.17
N ILE A 253 -16.46 16.89 -1.19
CA ILE A 253 -17.25 17.04 -2.43
C ILE A 253 -18.74 17.05 -2.11
N PHE A 254 -19.20 16.15 -1.21
CA PHE A 254 -20.60 16.09 -0.79
C PHE A 254 -21.07 17.40 -0.13
N PHE A 255 -20.29 17.95 0.81
CA PHE A 255 -20.65 19.21 1.46
C PHE A 255 -20.61 20.40 0.49
N ILE A 256 -19.62 20.46 -0.41
CA ILE A 256 -19.55 21.50 -1.44
C ILE A 256 -20.77 21.41 -2.37
N ALA A 257 -21.15 20.19 -2.79
CA ALA A 257 -22.33 19.97 -3.62
C ALA A 257 -23.61 20.49 -2.95
N ILE A 258 -23.81 20.21 -1.65
CA ILE A 258 -24.97 20.70 -0.88
C ILE A 258 -24.94 22.22 -0.74
N LEU A 259 -23.80 22.81 -0.37
CA LEU A 259 -23.68 24.26 -0.22
C LEU A 259 -23.99 24.99 -1.52
N LEU A 260 -23.48 24.48 -2.65
CA LEU A 260 -23.77 25.03 -3.96
C LEU A 260 -25.20 24.73 -4.42
N LEU A 261 -25.82 23.64 -3.99
CA LEU A 261 -27.23 23.37 -4.30
C LEU A 261 -28.13 24.46 -3.71
N CYS A 262 -27.85 24.89 -2.48
CA CYS A 262 -28.56 25.98 -1.81
C CYS A 262 -28.27 27.36 -2.44
N TYR A 263 -27.07 27.57 -3.01
CA TYR A 263 -26.68 28.85 -3.60
C TYR A 263 -27.08 28.97 -5.09
N ASN A 264 -26.71 28.00 -5.92
CA ASN A 264 -27.01 27.92 -7.34
C ASN A 264 -26.99 26.46 -7.82
N TRP A 265 -28.18 25.89 -8.05
CA TRP A 265 -28.35 24.49 -8.42
C TRP A 265 -27.55 24.08 -9.68
N THR A 266 -27.38 24.98 -10.65
CA THR A 266 -26.63 24.71 -11.89
C THR A 266 -25.15 24.45 -11.60
N LEU A 267 -24.54 25.22 -10.68
CA LEU A 267 -23.14 25.02 -10.28
C LEU A 267 -22.96 23.73 -9.47
N SER A 268 -24.00 23.28 -8.75
CA SER A 268 -23.96 22.05 -7.97
C SER A 268 -23.90 20.78 -8.83
N LEU A 269 -24.48 20.80 -10.04
CA LEU A 269 -24.58 19.61 -10.92
C LEU A 269 -23.22 18.93 -11.18
N LYS A 270 -22.18 19.71 -11.48
CA LYS A 270 -20.83 19.17 -11.72
C LYS A 270 -20.23 18.51 -10.47
N TRP A 271 -20.55 19.02 -9.27
CA TRP A 271 -20.08 18.45 -8.01
C TRP A 271 -20.78 17.14 -7.68
N TRP A 272 -22.08 17.05 -7.95
CA TRP A 272 -22.80 15.77 -7.87
C TRP A 272 -22.23 14.75 -8.86
N ALA A 273 -22.00 15.14 -10.11
CA ALA A 273 -21.38 14.27 -11.11
C ALA A 273 -19.99 13.79 -10.64
N LEU A 274 -19.14 14.69 -10.14
CA LEU A 274 -17.83 14.35 -9.59
C LEU A 274 -17.93 13.41 -8.38
N LEU A 275 -18.92 13.62 -7.50
CA LEU A 275 -19.19 12.74 -6.37
C LEU A 275 -19.52 11.32 -6.83
N TYR A 276 -20.43 11.17 -7.81
CA TYR A 276 -20.78 9.86 -8.37
C TYR A 276 -19.59 9.16 -9.01
N VAL A 277 -18.74 9.90 -9.74
CA VAL A 277 -17.50 9.37 -10.31
C VAL A 277 -16.56 8.88 -9.21
N LEU A 278 -16.36 9.66 -8.14
CA LEU A 278 -15.49 9.24 -7.03
C LEU A 278 -16.07 8.03 -6.28
N ILE A 279 -17.38 7.96 -6.07
CA ILE A 279 -18.04 6.78 -5.48
C ILE A 279 -17.80 5.56 -6.35
N PHE A 280 -17.98 5.67 -7.67
CA PHE A 280 -17.74 4.57 -8.61
C PHE A 280 -16.29 4.09 -8.56
N ILE A 281 -15.32 5.01 -8.56
CA ILE A 281 -13.88 4.70 -8.43
C ILE A 281 -13.59 3.95 -7.12
N VAL A 282 -14.18 4.39 -6.00
CA VAL A 282 -14.02 3.72 -4.70
C VAL A 282 -14.63 2.34 -4.74
N CYS A 283 -15.83 2.16 -5.28
CA CYS A 283 -16.48 0.86 -5.44
C CYS A 283 -15.64 -0.10 -6.27
N LEU A 284 -15.07 0.38 -7.38
CA LEU A 284 -14.20 -0.39 -8.26
C LEU A 284 -12.90 -0.84 -7.57
N ALA A 285 -12.42 -0.07 -6.58
CA ALA A 285 -11.24 -0.40 -5.78
C ALA A 285 -11.51 -1.41 -4.64
N ILE A 286 -12.77 -1.76 -4.36
CA ILE A 286 -13.10 -2.77 -3.33
C ILE A 286 -12.84 -4.17 -3.90
N PRO A 287 -12.08 -5.04 -3.22
CA PRO A 287 -11.83 -6.39 -3.70
C PRO A 287 -13.08 -7.28 -3.57
N ASP A 288 -13.26 -8.19 -4.53
CA ASP A 288 -14.46 -9.04 -4.66
C ASP A 288 -14.80 -9.84 -3.40
N TYR A 289 -13.78 -10.34 -2.68
CA TYR A 289 -14.01 -11.14 -1.47
C TYR A 289 -14.62 -10.35 -0.31
N LEU A 290 -14.49 -9.02 -0.29
CA LEU A 290 -15.18 -8.18 0.71
C LEU A 290 -16.65 -7.95 0.37
N VAL A 291 -17.02 -8.05 -0.91
CA VAL A 291 -18.40 -7.88 -1.39
C VAL A 291 -19.19 -9.18 -1.18
N GLY A 292 -18.59 -10.33 -1.52
CA GLY A 292 -19.24 -11.65 -1.49
C GLY A 292 -19.50 -12.24 -0.09
N GLN A 293 -18.90 -11.71 0.98
CA GLN A 293 -19.16 -12.22 2.34
C GLN A 293 -20.58 -11.91 2.87
N LYS A 294 -21.32 -10.99 2.23
CA LYS A 294 -22.70 -10.67 2.63
C LYS A 294 -23.77 -11.55 2.02
N THR A 295 -23.47 -12.34 0.99
CA THR A 295 -24.48 -13.15 0.25
C THR A 295 -24.56 -14.60 0.70
N LYS A 296 -23.85 -14.99 1.76
CA LYS A 296 -24.03 -16.28 2.45
C LYS A 296 -24.70 -16.03 3.80
N LYS A 297 -25.99 -15.75 3.78
CA LYS A 297 -26.91 -15.92 4.90
C LYS A 297 -28.12 -16.70 4.42
#